data_AF-A0AAV0TFL8-F1
#
_entry.id   AF-A0AAV0TFL8-F1
#
_cell.length_a   1.000
_cell.length_b   1.000
_cell.length_c   1.000
_cell.angle_alpha   90.00
_cell.angle_beta   90.00
_cell.angle_gamma   90.00
#
_symmetry.space_group_name_H-M   'P 1'
#
loop_
_entity.id
_entity.type
_entity.pdbx_description
1 polymer ?
#
loop_
_entity_poly.entity_id
_entity_poly.type
_entity_poly.pdbx_seq_one_letter_code
_entity_poly.pdbx_strand_id
1 'polypeptide(L)'
;MVKPRPPPRRTEFPRQLPVDSLLEASESELALRNFEGLRLHALKLAPTPTSAAELHRMWIHYPHAIKRKHLAEVLDELAKDDQPQLRKDARQARLLQDFKLIPNAGIRFTCTAYDTASKLSLVKLNAFGSQIEIARFLKYGSRYFVDLVRLGNGPRDL
;
A
#
# COMPACT_ATOMS: atom_id res chain seq x y z
N MET A 1 37.74 -24.90 11.22
CA MET A 1 37.46 -23.48 10.89
C MET A 1 36.24 -23.41 9.99
N VAL A 2 35.09 -22.98 10.51
CA VAL A 2 33.85 -22.81 9.73
C VAL A 2 33.89 -21.43 9.09
N LYS A 3 33.90 -21.38 7.75
CA LYS A 3 33.87 -20.13 6.98
C LYS A 3 32.53 -19.41 7.22
N PRO A 4 32.51 -18.13 7.61
CA PRO A 4 31.26 -17.40 7.78
C PRO A 4 30.53 -17.24 6.45
N ARG A 5 29.24 -17.54 6.45
CA ARG A 5 28.34 -17.41 5.29
C ARG A 5 28.21 -15.92 4.95
N PRO A 6 28.43 -15.49 3.69
CA PRO A 6 28.22 -14.10 3.31
C PRO A 6 26.73 -13.73 3.49
N PRO A 7 26.43 -12.50 3.95
CA PRO A 7 25.05 -12.05 4.08
C PRO A 7 24.36 -12.06 2.71
N PRO A 8 23.05 -12.35 2.64
CA PRO A 8 22.31 -12.28 1.39
C PRO A 8 22.44 -10.85 0.84
N ARG A 9 22.90 -10.73 -0.41
CA ARG A 9 22.94 -9.46 -1.13
C ARG A 9 21.51 -8.92 -1.16
N ARG A 10 21.29 -7.69 -0.67
CA ARG A 10 20.03 -6.98 -0.86
C ARG A 10 19.71 -7.01 -2.35
N THR A 11 18.51 -7.46 -2.71
CA THR A 11 17.99 -7.31 -4.07
C THR A 11 17.95 -5.80 -4.34
N GLU A 12 18.93 -5.30 -5.09
CA GLU A 12 18.91 -3.92 -5.54
C GLU A 12 17.74 -3.80 -6.50
N PHE A 13 16.65 -3.18 -6.05
CA PHE A 13 15.62 -2.74 -6.97
C PHE A 13 16.33 -1.88 -8.02
N PRO A 14 16.20 -2.19 -9.32
CA PRO A 14 16.83 -1.38 -10.34
C PRO A 14 16.31 0.03 -10.15
N ARG A 15 17.22 0.95 -9.79
CA ARG A 15 16.91 2.38 -9.82
C ARG A 15 16.43 2.62 -11.24
N GLN A 16 15.20 3.11 -11.39
CA GLN A 16 14.74 3.61 -12.68
C GLN A 16 15.63 4.80 -13.01
N LEU A 17 16.73 4.52 -13.72
CA LEU A 17 17.54 5.55 -14.32
C LEU A 17 16.68 6.14 -15.44
N PRO A 18 16.38 7.44 -15.38
CA PRO A 18 15.71 8.10 -16.50
C PRO A 18 16.51 7.82 -17.76
N VAL A 19 15.83 7.41 -18.83
CA VAL A 19 16.47 7.30 -20.14
C VAL A 19 16.94 8.70 -20.54
N ASP A 20 18.15 8.84 -21.09
CA ASP A 20 18.76 10.13 -21.43
C ASP A 20 17.86 10.99 -22.35
N SER A 21 17.01 10.35 -23.16
CA SER A 21 16.00 11.02 -23.99
C SER A 21 14.97 11.85 -23.21
N LEU A 22 14.66 11.47 -21.96
CA LEU A 22 13.80 12.26 -21.08
C LEU A 22 14.53 13.50 -20.56
N LEU A 23 15.85 13.39 -20.33
CA LEU A 23 16.68 14.50 -19.90
C LEU A 23 16.85 15.50 -21.04
N GLU A 24 17.21 15.06 -22.25
CA GLU A 24 17.34 15.91 -23.45
C GLU A 24 16.04 16.68 -23.75
N ALA A 25 14.89 16.02 -23.62
CA ALA A 25 13.60 16.67 -23.81
C ALA A 25 13.31 17.71 -22.71
N SER A 26 13.71 17.44 -21.46
CA SER A 26 13.55 18.41 -20.37
C SER A 26 14.49 19.62 -20.52
N GLU A 27 15.71 19.41 -21.01
CA GLU A 27 16.67 20.48 -21.32
C GLU A 27 16.20 21.34 -22.50
N SER A 28 15.59 20.72 -23.52
CA SER A 28 15.01 21.43 -24.66
C SER A 28 13.84 22.33 -24.23
N GLU A 29 12.94 21.85 -23.37
CA GLU A 29 11.84 22.65 -22.82
C GLU A 29 12.35 23.76 -21.87
N LEU A 30 13.46 23.51 -21.16
CA LEU A 30 14.12 24.50 -20.30
C LEU A 30 14.77 25.63 -21.12
N ALA A 31 15.40 25.30 -22.25
CA ALA A 31 15.95 26.28 -23.19
C ALA A 31 14.84 27.18 -23.78
N LEU A 32 13.64 26.63 -23.98
CA LEU A 32 12.45 27.35 -24.42
C LEU A 32 11.71 28.08 -23.29
N ARG A 33 12.17 27.96 -22.04
CA ARG A 33 11.51 28.47 -20.81
C ARG A 33 10.06 28.02 -20.67
N ASN A 34 9.72 26.85 -21.20
CA ASN A 34 8.39 26.28 -21.13
C ASN A 34 8.22 25.44 -19.86
N PHE A 35 7.81 26.10 -18.77
CA PHE A 35 7.67 25.46 -17.47
C PHE A 35 6.55 24.41 -17.41
N GLU A 36 5.50 24.54 -18.23
CA GLU A 36 4.44 23.52 -18.33
C GLU A 36 4.96 22.26 -19.04
N GLY A 37 5.76 22.41 -20.10
CA GLY A 37 6.45 21.30 -20.77
C GLY A 37 7.36 20.54 -19.81
N LEU A 38 8.21 21.26 -19.06
CA LEU A 38 9.07 20.70 -18.02
C LEU A 38 8.29 19.89 -16.98
N ARG A 39 7.15 20.43 -16.51
CA ARG A 39 6.28 19.73 -15.55
C ARG A 39 5.73 18.44 -16.13
N LEU A 40 5.27 18.43 -17.37
CA LEU A 40 4.76 17.23 -18.04
C LEU A 40 5.87 16.18 -18.21
N HIS A 41 7.07 16.58 -18.61
CA HIS A 41 8.22 15.68 -18.75
C HIS A 41 8.65 15.06 -17.41
N ALA A 42 8.68 15.85 -16.33
CA ALA A 42 8.96 15.35 -14.99
C ALA A 42 7.89 14.36 -14.49
N LEU A 43 6.62 14.57 -14.85
CA LEU A 43 5.51 13.71 -14.46
C LEU A 43 5.39 12.42 -15.28
N LYS A 44 6.06 12.28 -16.44
CA LYS A 44 6.07 11.03 -17.24
C LYS A 44 6.65 9.83 -16.47
N LEU A 45 7.56 10.09 -15.52
CA LEU A 45 8.15 9.05 -14.67
C LEU A 45 7.34 8.79 -13.40
N ALA A 46 6.43 9.71 -13.04
CA ALA A 46 5.58 9.52 -11.89
C ALA A 46 4.46 8.52 -12.22
N PRO A 47 4.10 7.61 -11.29
CA PRO A 47 2.91 6.79 -11.46
C PRO A 47 1.70 7.70 -11.69
N THR A 48 0.91 7.40 -12.73
CA THR A 48 -0.24 8.21 -13.14
C THR A 48 -1.14 8.48 -11.93
N PRO A 49 -1.40 9.75 -11.57
CA PRO A 49 -2.26 10.06 -10.44
C PRO A 49 -3.65 9.50 -10.73
N THR A 50 -4.02 8.45 -9.99
CA THR A 50 -5.35 7.85 -10.08
C THR A 50 -6.35 8.81 -9.44
N SER A 51 -7.52 8.97 -10.06
CA SER A 51 -8.50 9.94 -9.59
C SER A 51 -8.91 9.62 -8.14
N ALA A 52 -9.10 10.66 -7.32
CA ALA A 52 -9.46 10.46 -5.90
C ALA A 52 -10.79 9.70 -5.72
N ALA A 53 -11.64 9.66 -6.75
CA ALA A 53 -12.88 8.90 -6.77
C ALA A 53 -12.67 7.38 -6.89
N GLU A 54 -11.53 6.95 -7.43
CA GLU A 54 -11.17 5.55 -7.67
C GLU A 54 -10.22 5.00 -6.60
N LEU A 55 -9.71 5.85 -5.69
CA LEU A 55 -8.84 5.43 -4.59
C LEU A 55 -9.65 4.89 -3.40
N HIS A 56 -9.87 3.59 -3.38
CA HIS A 56 -10.59 2.88 -2.33
C HIS A 56 -9.65 2.48 -1.19
N ARG A 57 -9.75 3.18 -0.06
CA ARG A 57 -8.95 2.86 1.15
C ARG A 57 -9.41 1.55 1.77
N MET A 58 -8.45 0.66 2.00
CA MET A 58 -8.64 -0.63 2.62
C MET A 58 -7.69 -0.79 3.81
N TRP A 59 -8.02 -1.73 4.70
CA TRP A 59 -7.30 -1.93 5.95
C TRP A 59 -7.07 -3.41 6.23
N ILE A 60 -5.92 -3.75 6.82
CA ILE A 60 -5.61 -5.06 7.36
C ILE A 60 -5.35 -4.87 8.85
N HIS A 61 -6.24 -5.41 9.70
CA HIS A 61 -6.06 -5.33 11.15
C HIS A 61 -5.04 -6.38 11.59
N TYR A 62 -3.82 -5.95 11.92
CA TYR A 62 -2.78 -6.85 12.39
C TYR A 62 -1.84 -6.19 13.40
N PRO A 63 -2.36 -5.81 14.58
CA PRO A 63 -1.62 -5.02 15.55
C PRO A 63 -0.39 -5.75 16.13
N HIS A 64 -0.43 -7.09 16.19
CA HIS A 64 0.59 -7.88 16.89
C HIS A 64 1.91 -8.05 16.12
N ALA A 65 1.88 -8.33 14.81
CA ALA A 65 3.14 -8.47 14.06
C ALA A 65 3.75 -7.13 13.63
N ILE A 66 2.95 -6.07 13.57
CA ILE A 66 3.39 -4.77 13.07
C ILE A 66 4.29 -4.02 14.07
N LYS A 67 4.19 -4.33 15.37
CA LYS A 67 5.00 -3.69 16.43
C LYS A 67 6.51 -3.85 16.24
N ARG A 68 6.98 -4.88 15.54
CA ARG A 68 8.42 -5.24 15.46
C ARG A 68 8.93 -5.43 14.03
N LYS A 69 8.13 -5.06 13.02
CA LYS A 69 8.40 -5.42 11.62
C LYS A 69 8.41 -4.19 10.73
N HIS A 70 9.39 -4.13 9.83
CA HIS A 70 9.47 -3.08 8.82
C HIS A 70 8.43 -3.33 7.71
N LEU A 71 7.92 -2.28 7.10
CA LEU A 71 6.93 -2.37 6.01
C LEU A 71 7.41 -3.32 4.89
N ALA A 72 8.69 -3.28 4.54
CA ALA A 72 9.28 -4.16 3.54
C ALA A 72 9.11 -5.66 3.87
N GLU A 73 9.40 -6.06 5.12
CA GLU A 73 9.23 -7.47 5.56
C GLU A 73 7.75 -7.89 5.50
N VAL A 74 6.86 -6.98 5.87
CA VAL A 74 5.41 -7.23 5.81
C VAL A 74 4.95 -7.37 4.36
N LEU A 75 5.46 -6.54 3.45
CA LEU A 75 5.15 -6.64 2.03
C LEU A 75 5.72 -7.91 1.39
N ASP A 76 6.92 -8.33 1.78
CA ASP A 76 7.52 -9.59 1.31
C ASP A 76 6.69 -10.81 1.75
N GLU A 77 6.24 -10.85 3.00
CA GLU A 77 5.32 -11.89 3.48
C GLU A 77 3.99 -11.88 2.73
N LEU A 78 3.46 -10.69 2.47
CA LEU A 78 2.24 -10.49 1.71
C LEU A 78 2.40 -10.74 0.19
N ALA A 79 3.64 -10.85 -0.29
CA ALA A 79 4.00 -11.13 -1.66
C ALA A 79 4.26 -12.63 -1.92
N LYS A 80 4.23 -13.47 -0.87
CA LYS A 80 4.37 -14.93 -0.99
C LYS A 80 3.25 -15.56 -1.82
N ASP A 81 3.54 -16.72 -2.38
CA ASP A 81 2.61 -17.47 -3.21
C ASP A 81 1.51 -18.22 -2.43
N ASP A 82 1.58 -18.25 -1.10
CA ASP A 82 0.55 -18.89 -0.25
C ASP A 82 -0.70 -18.00 -0.05
N GLN A 83 -0.80 -16.91 -0.80
CA GLN A 83 -1.90 -15.95 -0.73
C GLN A 83 -3.07 -16.36 -1.65
N PRO A 84 -4.32 -15.97 -1.30
CA PRO A 84 -5.48 -16.21 -2.14
C PRO A 84 -5.32 -15.63 -3.55
N GLN A 85 -5.79 -16.34 -4.58
CA GLN A 85 -5.67 -15.98 -6.00
C GLN A 85 -6.13 -14.54 -6.27
N LEU A 86 -7.24 -14.11 -5.65
CA LEU A 86 -7.77 -12.76 -5.78
C LEU A 86 -6.75 -11.66 -5.41
N ARG A 87 -5.91 -11.90 -4.40
CA ARG A 87 -4.83 -10.96 -4.03
C ARG A 87 -3.71 -10.96 -5.07
N LYS A 88 -3.37 -12.14 -5.61
CA LYS A 88 -2.35 -12.29 -6.64
C LYS A 88 -2.77 -11.54 -7.91
N ASP A 89 -4.01 -11.72 -8.34
CA ASP A 89 -4.57 -11.06 -9.52
C ASP A 89 -4.57 -9.54 -9.34
N ALA A 90 -5.01 -9.05 -8.17
CA ALA A 90 -4.99 -7.62 -7.85
C ALA A 90 -3.58 -7.02 -7.83
N ARG A 91 -2.58 -7.80 -7.37
CA ARG A 91 -1.17 -7.41 -7.39
C ARG A 91 -0.62 -7.36 -8.81
N GLN A 92 -0.87 -8.39 -9.63
CA GLN A 92 -0.43 -8.45 -11.02
C GLN A 92 -1.01 -7.30 -11.85
N ALA A 93 -2.29 -6.96 -11.60
CA ALA A 93 -2.98 -5.84 -12.22
C ALA A 93 -2.55 -4.46 -11.67
N ARG A 94 -1.59 -4.38 -10.73
CA ARG A 94 -1.11 -3.14 -10.10
C ARG A 94 -2.21 -2.26 -9.49
N LEU A 95 -3.29 -2.90 -9.02
CA LEU A 95 -4.45 -2.21 -8.45
C LEU A 95 -4.25 -1.81 -6.99
N LEU A 96 -3.22 -2.35 -6.32
CA LEU A 96 -2.94 -2.11 -4.91
C LEU A 96 -1.78 -1.12 -4.75
N GLN A 97 -2.04 0.00 -4.08
CA GLN A 97 -1.13 1.13 -3.94
C GLN A 97 -1.07 1.63 -2.47
N ASP A 98 -0.14 2.56 -2.20
CA ASP A 98 0.01 3.30 -0.93
C ASP A 98 -0.03 2.46 0.35
N PHE A 99 0.77 1.40 0.40
CA PHE A 99 0.93 0.62 1.63
C PHE A 99 1.58 1.47 2.73
N LYS A 100 0.83 1.74 3.80
CA LYS A 100 1.30 2.43 4.98
C LYS A 100 1.09 1.56 6.21
N LEU A 101 2.18 1.33 6.94
CA LEU A 101 2.15 0.63 8.20
C LEU A 101 1.74 1.61 9.31
N ILE A 102 0.74 1.22 10.09
CA ILE A 102 0.22 2.01 11.21
C ILE A 102 0.57 1.24 12.49
N PRO A 103 1.51 1.76 13.31
CA PRO A 103 1.93 1.10 14.54
C PRO A 103 0.72 0.76 15.42
N ASN A 104 0.71 -0.43 16.00
CA ASN A 104 -0.34 -0.93 16.90
C ASN A 104 -1.74 -1.08 16.29
N ALA A 105 -1.92 -0.88 14.98
CA ALA A 105 -3.23 -0.96 14.36
C ALA A 105 -3.29 -1.91 13.16
N GLY A 106 -2.36 -1.78 12.21
CA GLY A 106 -2.54 -2.48 10.94
C GLY A 106 -1.76 -1.91 9.76
N ILE A 107 -2.14 -2.40 8.59
CA ILE A 107 -1.64 -1.92 7.30
C ILE A 107 -2.79 -1.24 6.60
N ARG A 108 -2.57 0.00 6.17
CA ARG A 108 -3.46 0.73 5.28
C ARG A 108 -2.95 0.59 3.86
N PHE A 109 -3.85 0.38 2.90
CA PHE A 109 -3.51 0.42 1.48
C PHE A 109 -4.67 1.00 0.68
N THR A 110 -4.41 1.42 -0.54
CA THR A 110 -5.42 1.91 -1.48
C THR A 110 -5.60 0.88 -2.60
N CYS A 111 -6.84 0.69 -3.04
CA CYS A 111 -7.19 -0.12 -4.19
C CYS A 111 -7.82 0.78 -5.25
N THR A 112 -7.37 0.70 -6.49
CA THR A 112 -7.86 1.56 -7.60
C THR A 112 -9.15 1.04 -8.24
N ALA A 113 -9.53 -0.22 -7.98
CA ALA A 113 -10.72 -0.85 -8.57
C ALA A 113 -11.77 -1.20 -7.51
N TYR A 114 -12.98 -0.67 -7.68
CA TYR A 114 -14.09 -0.88 -6.74
C TYR A 114 -14.48 -2.36 -6.60
N ASP A 115 -14.65 -3.06 -7.71
CA ASP A 115 -15.08 -4.47 -7.72
C ASP A 115 -14.05 -5.36 -7.03
N THR A 116 -12.77 -5.08 -7.26
CA THR A 116 -11.66 -5.76 -6.62
C THR A 116 -11.61 -5.45 -5.12
N ALA A 117 -11.80 -4.18 -4.72
CA ALA A 117 -11.85 -3.79 -3.31
C ALA A 117 -13.02 -4.47 -2.57
N SER A 118 -14.19 -4.57 -3.21
CA SER A 118 -15.35 -5.26 -2.65
C SER A 118 -15.10 -6.75 -2.49
N LYS A 119 -14.48 -7.41 -3.49
CA LYS A 119 -14.13 -8.83 -3.42
C LYS A 119 -13.02 -9.12 -2.41
N LEU A 120 -12.08 -8.18 -2.23
CA LEU A 120 -11.00 -8.29 -1.26
C LEU A 120 -11.45 -8.07 0.19
N SER A 121 -12.67 -7.57 0.40
CA SER A 121 -13.21 -7.41 1.75
C SER A 121 -13.39 -8.77 2.44
N LEU A 122 -13.01 -8.86 3.73
CA LEU A 122 -13.11 -10.08 4.55
C LEU A 122 -12.27 -11.27 4.03
N VAL A 123 -11.37 -11.03 3.07
CA VAL A 123 -10.48 -12.08 2.57
C VAL A 123 -9.43 -12.39 3.61
N LYS A 124 -9.25 -13.69 3.86
CA LYS A 124 -8.24 -14.21 4.76
C LYS A 124 -6.91 -14.39 4.02
N LEU A 125 -5.87 -13.87 4.62
CA LEU A 125 -4.50 -13.82 4.15
C LEU A 125 -3.63 -14.60 5.11
N ASN A 126 -2.64 -15.32 4.60
CA ASN A 126 -1.67 -15.98 5.45
C ASN A 126 -0.44 -15.10 5.55
N ALA A 127 -0.11 -14.56 6.73
CA ALA A 127 1.17 -13.88 6.91
C ALA A 127 1.74 -14.15 8.30
N PHE A 128 3.06 -14.30 8.38
CA PHE A 128 3.77 -14.58 9.65
C PHE A 128 3.21 -15.80 10.41
N GLY A 129 2.81 -16.85 9.69
CA GLY A 129 2.25 -18.07 10.27
C GLY A 129 0.86 -17.93 10.89
N SER A 130 0.19 -16.79 10.68
CA SER A 130 -1.17 -16.54 11.16
C SER A 130 -2.09 -16.18 9.99
N GLN A 131 -3.37 -16.47 10.16
CA GLN A 131 -4.41 -16.05 9.23
C GLN A 131 -4.93 -14.67 9.64
N ILE A 132 -4.80 -13.71 8.74
CA ILE A 132 -5.12 -12.30 8.94
C ILE A 132 -6.25 -11.93 7.98
N GLU A 133 -7.23 -11.17 8.44
CA GLU A 133 -8.36 -10.78 7.61
C GLU A 133 -8.24 -9.33 7.13
N ILE A 134 -8.60 -9.09 5.87
CA ILE A 134 -8.80 -7.73 5.36
C ILE A 134 -10.09 -7.18 5.94
N ALA A 135 -10.04 -5.98 6.52
CA ALA A 135 -11.21 -5.31 7.07
C ALA A 135 -12.31 -5.17 6.02
N ARG A 136 -13.57 -5.18 6.49
CA ARG A 136 -14.73 -4.97 5.62
C ARG A 136 -14.57 -3.66 4.85
N PHE A 137 -14.61 -3.76 3.52
CA PHE A 137 -14.60 -2.59 2.66
C PHE A 137 -15.95 -1.87 2.74
N LEU A 138 -15.91 -0.56 2.92
CA LEU A 138 -17.08 0.31 2.94
C LEU A 138 -16.80 1.48 2.00
N LYS A 139 -17.55 1.56 0.90
CA LYS A 139 -17.44 2.64 -0.10
C LYS A 139 -17.53 4.04 0.53
N TYR A 140 -18.38 4.17 1.54
CA TYR A 140 -18.60 5.41 2.28
C TYR A 140 -18.09 5.32 3.73
N GLY A 141 -17.15 4.43 4.04
CA GLY A 141 -16.64 4.26 5.41
C GLY A 141 -16.10 5.55 6.03
N SER A 142 -15.58 6.48 5.21
CA SER A 142 -15.14 7.80 5.66
C SER A 142 -16.27 8.80 5.92
N ARG A 143 -17.51 8.52 5.48
CA ARG A 143 -18.69 9.36 5.69
C ARG A 143 -19.50 8.96 6.92
N TYR A 144 -19.25 7.77 7.46
CA TYR A 144 -19.86 7.32 8.70
C TYR A 144 -18.87 7.54 9.85
N PHE A 145 -19.20 8.46 10.75
CA PHE A 145 -18.55 8.55 12.05
C PHE A 145 -19.43 7.86 13.08
N VAL A 146 -18.83 7.05 13.94
CA VAL A 146 -19.50 6.54 15.14
C VAL A 146 -19.07 7.46 16.26
N ASP A 147 -20.02 8.21 16.81
CA ASP A 147 -19.75 9.05 17.98
C ASP A 147 -19.73 8.16 19.22
N LEU A 148 -18.52 7.83 19.68
CA LEU A 148 -18.33 6.97 20.84
C LEU A 148 -18.51 7.81 22.11
N VAL A 149 -19.75 7.88 22.60
CA VAL A 149 -20.04 8.48 23.90
C VAL A 149 -19.57 7.51 24.99
N ARG A 150 -18.65 7.98 25.85
CA ARG A 150 -18.26 7.24 27.04
C ARG A 150 -19.46 7.15 27.96
N LEU A 151 -20.05 5.96 28.10
CA LEU A 151 -21.05 5.71 29.15
C LEU A 151 -20.42 6.10 30.48
N GLY A 152 -21.06 7.03 31.20
CA GLY A 152 -20.59 7.49 32.49
C GLY A 152 -20.42 6.31 33.43
N ASN A 153 -19.32 6.31 34.20
CA ASN A 153 -19.07 5.36 35.28
C ASN A 153 -20.00 5.63 36.47
N GLY A 154 -21.32 5.58 36.25
CA GLY A 154 -22.29 5.55 37.33
C GLY A 154 -22.43 4.11 37.84
N PRO A 155 -22.41 3.87 39.17
CA PRO A 155 -22.77 2.57 39.69
C PRO A 155 -24.21 2.27 39.26
N ARG A 156 -24.43 1.10 38.67
CA ARG A 156 -25.77 0.58 38.44
C ARG A 156 -26.22 -0.04 39.77
N ASP A 157 -26.85 0.77 40.61
CA ASP A 157 -27.64 0.27 41.72
C ASP A 157 -29.07 0.04 41.20
N LEU A 158 -29.43 -1.23 41.03
CA LEU A 158 -30.80 -1.75 40.97
C LEU A 158 -30.83 -3.07 41.72
#